data_AF-A0A6N4AA66-F1
#
_entry.id   AF-A0A6N4AA66-F1
#
_cell.length_a   1.000
_cell.length_b   1.000
_cell.length_c   1.000
_cell.angle_alpha   90.00
_cell.angle_beta   90.00
_cell.angle_gamma   90.00
#
_symmetry.space_group_name_H-M   'P 1'
#
loop_
_entity.id
_entity.type
_entity.pdbx_description
1 polymer ?
#
loop_
_entity_poly.entity_id
_entity_poly.type
_entity_poly.pdbx_seq_one_letter_code
_entity_poly.pdbx_strand_id
1 'polypeptide(L)'
;MKKGKNIELTREENEKLVTLALEERNPFEIIKKELGLAEKDVIEIMKKRLTADKFELWKKKAMASKPKPKPPKIDDFDEDLDGKYYIKNKFD
;
A
#
# COMPACT_ATOMS: atom_id res chain seq x y z
N MET A 1 -8.71 -17.30 8.96
CA MET A 1 -7.36 -17.81 9.28
C MET A 1 -6.41 -17.48 8.13
N LYS A 2 -5.64 -16.38 8.20
CA LYS A 2 -4.60 -16.14 7.20
C LYS A 2 -3.39 -16.96 7.64
N LYS A 3 -3.16 -18.08 6.97
CA LYS A 3 -1.97 -18.94 7.15
C LYS A 3 -0.75 -18.03 7.15
N GLY A 4 -0.05 -17.94 8.29
CA GLY A 4 1.32 -17.48 8.32
C GLY A 4 2.07 -18.42 7.40
N LYS A 5 2.36 -17.96 6.19
CA LYS A 5 3.31 -18.64 5.32
C LYS A 5 4.63 -18.48 6.07
N ASN A 6 5.16 -19.56 6.64
CA ASN A 6 6.58 -19.61 6.96
C ASN A 6 7.27 -19.47 5.62
N ILE A 7 7.58 -18.22 5.25
CA ILE A 7 8.29 -17.95 4.02
C ILE A 7 9.74 -18.25 4.36
N GLU A 8 10.13 -19.49 4.13
CA GLU A 8 11.53 -19.92 4.20
C GLU A 8 12.25 -19.30 3.00
N LEU A 9 12.50 -17.98 3.08
CA LEU A 9 13.28 -17.29 2.07
C LEU A 9 14.74 -17.69 2.24
N THR A 10 15.32 -18.27 1.20
CA THR A 10 16.75 -18.50 1.16
C THR A 10 17.49 -17.16 1.26
N ARG A 11 18.78 -17.19 1.62
CA ARG A 11 19.60 -15.97 1.66
C ARG A 11 19.55 -15.23 0.32
N GLU A 12 19.62 -15.97 -0.77
CA GLU A 12 19.54 -15.45 -2.14
C GLU A 12 18.21 -14.75 -2.44
N GLU A 13 17.08 -15.31 -1.98
CA GLU A 13 15.76 -14.70 -2.19
C GLU A 13 15.59 -13.42 -1.38
N ASN A 14 16.17 -13.35 -0.17
CA ASN A 14 16.22 -12.12 0.61
C ASN A 14 17.03 -11.04 -0.10
N GLU A 15 18.19 -11.38 -0.64
CA GLU A 15 19.03 -10.43 -1.38
C GLU A 15 18.34 -9.98 -2.67
N LYS A 16 17.73 -10.90 -3.43
CA LYS A 16 16.92 -10.60 -4.61
C LYS A 16 15.75 -9.69 -4.26
N LEU A 17 15.04 -9.95 -3.16
CA LEU A 17 13.95 -9.10 -2.66
C LEU A 17 14.44 -7.68 -2.37
N VAL A 18 15.61 -7.54 -1.73
CA VAL A 18 16.19 -6.23 -1.41
C VAL A 18 16.60 -5.47 -2.66
N THR A 19 17.25 -6.15 -3.61
CA THR A 19 17.65 -5.58 -4.90
C THR A 19 16.43 -5.13 -5.69
N LEU A 20 15.43 -6.00 -5.84
CA LEU A 20 14.16 -5.67 -6.48
C LEU A 20 13.47 -4.51 -5.78
N ALA A 21 13.46 -4.48 -4.45
CA ALA A 21 12.87 -3.36 -3.73
C ALA A 21 13.54 -2.02 -4.10
N LEU A 22 14.86 -1.96 -4.18
CA LEU A 22 15.59 -0.71 -4.39
C LEU A 22 15.62 -0.25 -5.86
N GLU A 23 15.72 -1.19 -6.80
CA GLU A 23 15.81 -0.90 -8.24
C GLU A 23 14.44 -0.74 -8.90
N GLU A 24 13.45 -1.54 -8.49
CA GLU A 24 12.15 -1.52 -9.16
C GLU A 24 11.27 -0.36 -8.73
N ARG A 25 10.54 0.15 -9.72
CA ARG A 25 9.57 1.22 -9.50
C ARG A 25 8.32 0.71 -8.79
N ASN A 26 7.97 -0.57 -8.97
CA ASN A 26 6.81 -1.20 -8.33
C ASN A 26 7.18 -2.54 -7.67
N PRO A 27 8.02 -2.50 -6.63
CA PRO A 27 8.62 -3.71 -6.06
C PRO A 27 7.60 -4.64 -5.44
N PHE A 28 6.50 -4.08 -4.92
CA PHE A 28 5.41 -4.83 -4.33
C PHE A 28 4.73 -5.78 -5.30
N GLU A 29 4.46 -5.34 -6.53
CA GLU A 29 3.80 -6.16 -7.54
C GLU A 29 4.75 -7.25 -8.07
N ILE A 30 6.03 -6.90 -8.28
CA ILE A 30 7.03 -7.87 -8.76
C ILE A 30 7.29 -8.94 -7.70
N ILE A 31 7.50 -8.55 -6.45
CA ILE A 31 7.72 -9.49 -5.35
C ILE A 31 6.47 -10.35 -5.11
N LYS A 32 5.26 -9.79 -5.27
CA LYS A 32 4.02 -10.58 -5.22
C LYS A 32 3.92 -11.57 -6.37
N LYS A 33 4.43 -11.23 -7.56
CA LYS A 33 4.41 -12.12 -8.73
C LYS A 33 5.47 -13.22 -8.66
N GLU A 34 6.69 -12.89 -8.24
CA GLU A 34 7.82 -13.83 -8.11
C GLU A 34 7.70 -14.71 -6.87
N LEU A 35 7.47 -14.10 -5.70
CA LEU A 35 7.55 -14.75 -4.39
C LEU A 35 6.16 -15.00 -3.78
N GLY A 36 5.08 -14.49 -4.38
CA GLY A 36 3.74 -14.64 -3.82
C GLY A 36 3.53 -13.90 -2.50
N LEU A 37 4.41 -12.94 -2.17
CA LEU A 37 4.40 -12.19 -0.92
C LEU A 37 3.44 -11.00 -0.98
N ALA A 38 2.75 -10.73 0.12
CA ALA A 38 1.90 -9.55 0.19
C ALA A 38 2.75 -8.29 0.42
N GLU A 39 2.20 -7.12 0.05
CA GLU A 39 2.81 -5.80 0.36
C GLU A 39 3.27 -5.71 1.82
N LYS A 40 2.46 -6.24 2.75
CA LYS A 40 2.75 -6.24 4.18
C LYS A 40 4.01 -7.03 4.54
N ASP A 41 4.17 -8.23 3.98
CA ASP A 41 5.32 -9.10 4.27
C ASP A 41 6.61 -8.43 3.75
N VAL A 42 6.56 -7.87 2.55
CA VAL A 42 7.69 -7.12 1.96
C VAL A 42 8.06 -5.92 2.82
N ILE A 43 7.06 -5.17 3.30
CA ILE A 43 7.28 -4.03 4.20
C ILE A 43 7.97 -4.47 5.48
N GLU A 44 7.53 -5.56 6.11
CA GLU A 44 8.15 -6.06 7.34
C GLU A 44 9.60 -6.52 7.12
N ILE A 45 9.87 -7.19 6.00
CA ILE A 45 11.23 -7.62 5.62
C ILE A 45 12.12 -6.41 5.37
N MET A 46 11.65 -5.44 4.56
CA MET A 46 12.33 -4.19 4.27
C MET A 46 12.61 -3.38 5.53
N LYS A 47 11.65 -3.28 6.44
CA LYS A 47 11.78 -2.55 7.71
C LYS A 47 12.81 -3.19 8.64
N LYS A 48 12.98 -4.52 8.60
CA LYS A 48 14.03 -5.22 9.35
C LYS A 48 15.42 -5.09 8.70
N ARG A 49 15.48 -4.88 7.37
CA ARG A 49 16.74 -4.78 6.61
C ARG A 49 17.29 -3.37 6.49
N LEU A 50 16.41 -2.37 6.36
CA LEU A 50 16.77 -0.97 6.17
C LEU A 50 16.57 -0.17 7.46
N THR A 51 17.35 0.90 7.62
CA THR A 51 17.09 1.92 8.63
C THR A 51 15.81 2.70 8.30
N ALA A 52 15.16 3.27 9.31
CA ALA A 52 13.89 3.99 9.16
C ALA A 52 13.94 5.05 8.05
N ASP A 53 14.98 5.88 8.01
CA ASP A 53 15.20 6.89 6.96
C ASP A 53 15.21 6.31 5.55
N LYS A 54 15.98 5.22 5.33
CA LYS A 54 16.09 4.58 4.01
C LYS A 54 14.77 3.92 3.62
N PHE A 55 14.07 3.32 4.58
CA PHE A 55 12.77 2.70 4.38
C PHE A 55 11.71 3.74 3.97
N GLU A 56 11.68 4.91 4.61
CA GLU A 56 10.74 5.98 4.23
C GLU A 56 11.03 6.52 2.83
N LEU A 57 12.30 6.73 2.50
CA LEU A 57 12.70 7.19 1.15
C LEU A 57 12.31 6.17 0.08
N TRP A 58 12.58 4.89 0.34
CA TRP A 58 12.20 3.79 -0.54
C TRP A 58 10.68 3.69 -0.70
N LYS A 59 9.93 3.72 0.40
CA LYS A 59 8.47 3.66 0.40
C LYS A 59 7.89 4.82 -0.41
N LYS A 60 8.44 6.03 -0.27
CA LYS A 60 8.04 7.18 -1.07
C LYS A 60 8.25 6.94 -2.56
N LYS A 61 9.39 6.36 -2.97
CA LYS A 61 9.66 6.00 -4.38
C LYS A 61 8.74 4.89 -4.89
N ALA A 62 8.57 3.82 -4.12
CA ALA A 62 7.72 2.68 -4.47
C ALA A 62 6.23 3.07 -4.57
N MET A 63 5.76 3.97 -3.69
CA MET A 63 4.38 4.48 -3.73
C MET A 63 4.18 5.58 -4.76
N ALA A 64 5.20 6.39 -5.05
CA ALA A 64 5.11 7.44 -6.08
C ALA A 64 4.92 6.87 -7.50
N SER A 65 5.30 5.60 -7.72
CA SER A 65 5.06 4.92 -8.99
C SER A 65 3.68 4.27 -9.09
N LYS A 66 2.85 4.28 -8.03
CA LYS A 66 1.43 3.95 -8.21
C LYS A 66 0.84 5.07 -9.07
N PRO A 67 0.26 4.77 -10.25
CA PRO A 67 -0.42 5.80 -11.04
C PRO A 67 -1.44 6.47 -10.11
N LYS A 68 -1.52 7.81 -10.14
CA LYS A 68 -2.52 8.56 -9.38
C LYS A 68 -3.83 7.78 -9.45
N PRO A 69 -4.45 7.41 -8.31
CA PRO A 69 -5.79 6.85 -8.37
C PRO A 69 -6.59 7.83 -9.21
N LYS A 70 -7.18 7.34 -10.32
CA LYS A 70 -8.12 8.16 -11.08
C LYS A 70 -9.08 8.72 -10.02
N PRO A 71 -9.32 10.04 -9.98
CA PRO A 71 -10.27 10.59 -9.03
C PRO A 71 -11.52 9.73 -9.13
N PRO A 72 -12.11 9.29 -8.00
CA PRO A 72 -13.34 8.54 -8.06
C PRO A 72 -14.28 9.35 -8.93
N LYS A 73 -14.75 8.75 -10.03
CA LYS A 73 -15.93 9.25 -10.71
C LYS A 73 -17.01 9.12 -9.66
N ILE A 74 -17.27 10.23 -8.99
CA ILE A 74 -18.52 10.50 -8.33
C ILE A 74 -19.54 10.37 -9.46
N ASP A 75 -20.13 9.17 -9.57
CA ASP A 75 -21.38 9.00 -10.28
C ASP A 75 -22.39 9.88 -9.54
N ASP A 76 -22.60 11.07 -10.10
CA ASP A 76 -23.80 11.85 -9.93
C ASP A 76 -24.96 10.95 -10.42
N PHE A 77 -25.67 10.26 -9.51
CA PHE A 77 -27.14 10.08 -9.53
C PHE A 77 -27.67 9.09 -8.46
N ASP A 78 -28.40 9.65 -7.49
CA ASP A 78 -29.64 9.18 -6.79
C ASP A 78 -29.79 10.16 -5.60
N GLU A 79 -30.29 11.38 -5.81
CA GLU A 79 -31.73 11.73 -5.83
C GLU A 79 -32.48 11.19 -4.59
N ASP A 80 -33.03 12.13 -3.80
CA ASP A 80 -33.91 11.92 -2.63
C ASP A 80 -33.34 11.22 -1.37
N LEU A 81 -32.83 12.01 -0.41
CA LEU A 81 -33.19 11.88 1.02
C LEU A 81 -32.62 13.05 1.89
N ASP A 82 -33.53 13.95 2.22
CA ASP A 82 -33.63 14.73 3.46
C ASP A 82 -32.63 15.86 3.77
N GLY A 83 -32.75 16.97 3.02
CA GLY A 83 -32.21 18.28 3.38
C GLY A 83 -32.93 19.00 4.54
N LYS A 84 -33.63 18.30 5.45
CA LYS A 84 -34.41 18.93 6.55
C LYS A 84 -33.71 18.92 7.91
N TYR A 85 -32.50 18.35 8.04
CA TYR A 85 -31.88 18.12 9.35
C TYR A 85 -30.90 19.22 9.85
N TYR A 86 -30.86 20.42 9.25
CA TYR A 86 -29.91 21.47 9.69
C TYR A 86 -30.51 22.87 9.93
N ILE A 87 -31.84 23.01 9.95
CA ILE A 87 -32.49 24.31 10.21
C ILE A 87 -33.54 24.18 11.32
N LYS A 88 -33.11 23.82 12.53
CA LYS A 88 -33.87 24.14 13.74
C LYS A 88 -32.95 24.15 14.95
N ASN A 89 -33.07 25.20 15.76
CA ASN A 89 -32.46 25.40 17.08
C ASN A 89 -31.10 26.10 17.15
N LYS A 90 -31.00 27.31 16.58
CA LYS A 90 -30.24 28.41 17.20
C LYS A 90 -30.97 29.74 17.01
N PHE A 91 -32.02 29.95 17.80
CA PHE A 91 -32.50 31.27 18.23
C PHE A 91 -33.43 31.02 19.42
N ASP A 92 -32.85 31.12 20.61
CA ASP A 92 -33.50 31.71 21.79
C ASP A 92 -32.55 32.82 22.24
#